data_AF-A0AA38JGN2-F1
#
_entry.id   AF-A0AA38JGN2-F1
#
_cell.length_a   1.000
_cell.length_b   1.000
_cell.length_c   1.000
_cell.angle_alpha   90.00
_cell.angle_beta   90.00
_cell.angle_gamma   90.00
#
_symmetry.space_group_name_H-M   'P 1'
#
loop_
_entity.id
_entity.type
_entity.pdbx_description
1 polymer ?
#
loop_
_entity_poly.entity_id
_entity_poly.type
_entity_poly.pdbx_seq_one_letter_code
_entity_poly.pdbx_strand_id
1 'polypeptide(L)'
;MAADFAPSSIQLQGSLDFISSSTLSIVNSSDDLLNLQATEQEIGTDAEPLQDEEVVQFRAKVLDMGEGISSRERELARMVLRLTDSSRPSSAQIASQAATILDLSIHRDYLVKQAEEERDRWQSEREGWERASEALIAQRNTKDHSSNRHQAITP
;
A
#
# COMPACT_ATOMS: atom_id res chain seq x y z
N MET A 1 0.26 44.70 -26.87
CA MET A 1 0.00 43.38 -27.50
C MET A 1 0.14 42.33 -26.41
N ALA A 2 -0.96 42.00 -25.74
CA ALA A 2 -1.02 40.94 -24.74
C ALA A 2 -1.81 39.79 -25.37
N ALA A 3 -1.21 38.60 -25.39
CA ALA A 3 -1.86 37.40 -25.89
C ALA A 3 -2.70 36.79 -24.77
N ASP A 4 -4.02 36.86 -24.95
CA ASP A 4 -5.04 36.16 -24.19
C ASP A 4 -4.91 34.64 -24.48
N PHE A 5 -4.59 33.84 -23.47
CA PHE A 5 -4.63 32.39 -23.54
C PHE A 5 -5.70 31.89 -22.56
N ALA A 6 -6.89 31.64 -23.09
CA ALA A 6 -7.97 30.98 -22.37
C ALA A 6 -7.65 29.48 -22.22
N PRO A 7 -7.81 28.87 -21.03
CA PRO A 7 -7.72 27.42 -20.89
C PRO A 7 -9.02 26.76 -21.34
N SER A 8 -8.88 25.81 -22.28
CA SER A 8 -9.97 25.00 -22.82
C SER A 8 -10.40 23.95 -21.80
N SER A 9 -11.69 23.94 -21.43
CA SER A 9 -12.31 22.92 -20.60
C SER A 9 -12.35 21.57 -21.32
N ILE A 10 -11.56 20.60 -20.85
CA ILE A 10 -11.68 19.20 -21.26
C ILE A 10 -12.71 18.54 -20.35
N GLN A 11 -13.85 18.18 -20.94
CA GLN A 11 -14.92 17.43 -20.29
C GLN A 11 -14.60 15.93 -20.35
N LEU A 12 -14.23 15.33 -19.22
CA LEU A 12 -14.18 13.87 -19.06
C LEU A 12 -15.43 13.43 -18.28
N GLN A 13 -16.47 13.04 -19.01
CA GLN A 13 -17.54 12.20 -18.47
C GLN A 13 -17.05 10.75 -18.48
N GLY A 14 -16.81 10.21 -17.30
CA GLY A 14 -16.55 8.79 -17.06
C GLY A 14 -17.07 8.44 -15.67
N SER A 15 -18.20 7.74 -15.65
CA SER A 15 -18.88 7.22 -14.45
C SER A 15 -17.89 6.52 -13.51
N LEU A 16 -17.86 6.95 -12.25
CA LEU A 16 -17.05 6.39 -11.18
C LEU A 16 -17.95 6.13 -9.96
N ASP A 17 -18.99 5.34 -10.19
CA ASP A 17 -19.77 4.74 -9.11
C ASP A 17 -19.16 3.37 -8.78
N PHE A 18 -18.39 3.32 -7.68
CA PHE A 18 -18.22 2.20 -6.75
C PHE A 18 -16.79 2.16 -6.16
N ILE A 19 -16.51 3.03 -5.20
CA ILE A 19 -15.55 2.72 -4.13
C ILE A 19 -16.32 2.86 -2.81
N SER A 20 -16.82 1.72 -2.34
CA SER A 20 -17.40 1.59 -1.01
C SER A 20 -16.32 1.80 0.04
N SER A 21 -16.62 2.67 0.99
CA SER A 21 -15.83 3.01 2.17
C SER A 21 -15.19 1.81 2.86
N SER A 22 -13.88 1.88 3.05
CA SER A 22 -13.25 1.49 4.32
C SER A 22 -12.06 2.42 4.57
N THR A 23 -12.14 3.13 5.68
CA THR A 23 -11.24 4.18 6.15
C THR A 23 -9.85 3.62 6.45
N LEU A 24 -8.84 4.06 5.69
CA LEU A 24 -7.43 3.93 6.05
C LEU A 24 -7.09 4.98 7.13
N SER A 25 -6.99 4.55 8.38
CA SER A 25 -6.30 5.30 9.42
C SER A 25 -4.80 5.06 9.25
N ILE A 26 -4.14 5.97 8.52
CA ILE A 26 -2.67 6.02 8.43
C ILE A 26 -2.16 6.58 9.76
N VAL A 27 -1.68 5.68 10.63
CA VAL A 27 -0.85 6.07 11.77
C VAL A 27 0.60 5.95 11.34
N ASN A 28 1.28 7.09 11.36
CA ASN A 28 2.67 7.27 11.03
C ASN A 28 3.51 6.82 12.25
N SER A 29 4.14 5.64 12.17
CA SER A 29 5.14 5.21 13.15
C SER A 29 6.23 4.42 12.43
N SER A 30 7.41 5.03 12.31
CA SER A 30 8.59 4.44 11.67
C SER A 30 9.24 3.30 12.46
N ASP A 31 8.64 2.88 13.59
CA ASP A 31 9.16 1.82 14.46
C ASP A 31 8.56 0.43 14.18
N ASP A 32 7.55 0.30 13.31
CA ASP A 32 6.87 -0.98 13.04
C ASP A 32 7.49 -1.79 11.87
N LEU A 33 8.54 -1.30 11.22
CA LEU A 33 9.21 -1.99 10.10
C LEU A 33 10.07 -3.19 10.51
N LEU A 34 10.20 -3.48 11.81
CA LEU A 34 10.98 -4.62 12.32
C LEU A 34 10.13 -5.81 12.81
N ASN A 35 8.81 -5.78 12.62
CA ASN A 35 7.92 -6.85 13.10
C ASN A 35 7.27 -7.71 12.00
N LEU A 36 7.95 -7.86 10.86
CA LEU A 36 7.53 -8.75 9.76
C LEU A 36 8.33 -10.06 9.72
N GLN A 37 9.12 -10.37 10.76
CA GLN A 37 10.08 -11.48 10.75
C GLN A 37 9.91 -12.56 11.83
N ALA A 38 8.83 -12.58 12.62
CA ALA A 38 8.67 -13.61 13.66
C ALA A 38 7.21 -13.96 14.00
N THR A 39 6.45 -14.45 13.01
CA THR A 39 5.34 -15.37 13.25
C THR A 39 5.32 -16.48 12.19
N GLU A 40 6.49 -17.03 11.88
CA GLU A 40 6.60 -18.42 11.41
C GLU A 40 6.41 -19.35 12.62
N GLN A 41 5.22 -19.31 13.24
CA GLN A 41 4.80 -20.44 14.05
C GLN A 41 4.18 -21.43 13.08
N GLU A 42 5.02 -22.39 12.67
CA GLU A 42 4.71 -23.53 11.82
C GLU A 42 3.26 -23.99 11.98
N ILE A 43 2.39 -23.57 11.06
CA ILE A 43 1.21 -24.37 10.74
C ILE A 43 1.77 -25.55 9.94
N GLY A 44 2.18 -26.59 10.66
CA GLY A 44 2.55 -27.88 10.09
C GLY A 44 1.43 -28.36 9.17
N THR A 45 1.56 -28.03 7.89
CA THR A 45 0.72 -28.49 6.79
C THR A 45 1.66 -28.93 5.68
N ASP A 46 2.51 -29.91 6.01
CA ASP A 46 3.20 -30.75 5.02
C ASP A 46 2.22 -31.69 4.27
N ALA A 47 0.95 -31.28 4.20
CA ALA A 47 -0.08 -31.91 3.39
C ALA A 47 -0.05 -31.20 2.04
N GLU A 48 0.52 -31.87 1.05
CA GLU A 48 0.43 -31.46 -0.34
C GLU A 48 -1.03 -31.09 -0.66
N PRO A 49 -1.28 -29.93 -1.31
CA PRO A 49 -2.63 -29.55 -1.67
C PRO A 49 -3.23 -30.66 -2.54
N LEU A 50 -4.40 -31.19 -2.15
CA LEU A 50 -5.11 -32.23 -2.90
C LEU A 50 -5.11 -31.90 -4.40
N GLN A 51 -4.75 -32.85 -5.25
CA GLN A 51 -4.76 -32.62 -6.69
C GLN A 51 -6.20 -32.58 -7.20
N ASP A 52 -6.46 -31.86 -8.29
CA ASP A 52 -7.82 -31.68 -8.80
C ASP A 52 -8.45 -33.03 -9.22
N GLU A 53 -7.63 -33.97 -9.67
CA GLU A 53 -7.99 -35.35 -9.99
C GLU A 53 -8.48 -36.12 -8.75
N GLU A 54 -7.81 -35.94 -7.61
CA GLU A 54 -8.18 -36.57 -6.34
C GLU A 54 -9.51 -36.02 -5.84
N VAL A 55 -9.72 -34.71 -5.97
CA VAL A 55 -10.99 -34.05 -5.63
C VAL A 55 -12.15 -34.60 -6.45
N VAL A 56 -11.95 -34.80 -7.76
CA VAL A 56 -12.96 -35.41 -8.64
C VAL A 56 -13.25 -36.85 -8.23
N GLN A 57 -12.23 -37.63 -7.90
CA GLN A 57 -12.39 -39.00 -7.40
C GLN A 57 -13.15 -39.05 -6.09
N PHE A 58 -12.86 -38.16 -5.14
CA PHE A 58 -13.59 -38.09 -3.86
C PHE A 58 -15.05 -37.72 -4.08
N ARG A 59 -15.35 -36.75 -4.97
CA ARG A 59 -16.73 -36.40 -5.32
C ARG A 59 -17.47 -37.56 -5.96
N ALA A 60 -16.86 -38.25 -6.93
CA ALA A 60 -17.45 -39.41 -7.58
C ALA A 60 -17.74 -40.54 -6.58
N LYS A 61 -16.78 -40.83 -5.69
CA LYS A 61 -16.93 -41.85 -4.64
C LYS A 61 -18.03 -41.50 -3.64
N VAL A 62 -18.17 -40.23 -3.27
CA VAL A 62 -19.23 -39.77 -2.35
C VAL A 62 -20.61 -39.85 -3.00
N LEU A 63 -20.71 -39.58 -4.31
CA LEU A 63 -21.98 -39.72 -5.06
C LEU A 63 -22.38 -41.19 -5.24
N ASP A 64 -21.40 -42.10 -5.35
CA ASP A 64 -21.62 -43.55 -5.49
C ASP A 64 -22.08 -44.24 -4.19
N MET A 65 -21.94 -43.58 -3.02
CA MET A 65 -22.26 -44.18 -1.72
C MET A 65 -23.74 -44.57 -1.51
N GLY A 66 -24.66 -44.20 -2.39
CA GLY A 66 -26.00 -44.81 -2.53
C GLY A 66 -26.93 -44.76 -1.30
N GLU A 67 -28.14 -45.30 -1.46
CA GLU A 67 -29.13 -45.41 -0.38
C GLU A 67 -28.87 -46.67 0.47
N GLY A 68 -27.89 -46.58 1.37
CA GLY A 68 -27.56 -47.64 2.33
C GLY A 68 -26.65 -47.21 3.49
N ILE A 69 -26.13 -45.98 3.43
CA ILE A 69 -25.19 -45.45 4.42
C ILE A 69 -25.87 -44.98 5.71
N SER A 70 -25.13 -45.12 6.81
CA SER A 70 -25.55 -44.62 8.12
C SER A 70 -25.70 -43.10 8.12
N SER A 71 -26.50 -42.58 9.05
CA SER A 71 -26.71 -41.13 9.21
C SER A 71 -25.40 -40.36 9.39
N ARG A 72 -24.42 -40.97 10.08
CA ARG A 72 -23.08 -40.41 10.31
C ARG A 72 -22.26 -40.33 9.03
N GLU A 73 -22.27 -41.37 8.21
CA GLU A 73 -21.55 -41.40 6.93
C GLU A 73 -22.13 -40.39 5.94
N ARG A 74 -23.45 -40.21 5.94
CA ARG A 74 -24.12 -39.20 5.13
C ARG A 74 -23.70 -37.77 5.51
N GLU A 75 -23.55 -37.51 6.79
CA GLU A 75 -23.08 -36.21 7.28
C GLU A 75 -21.61 -35.96 6.93
N LEU A 76 -20.74 -36.98 7.07
CA LEU A 76 -19.35 -36.89 6.64
C LEU A 76 -19.23 -36.67 5.12
N ALA A 77 -20.00 -37.39 4.31
CA ALA A 77 -20.09 -37.20 2.87
C ALA A 77 -20.48 -35.77 2.51
N ARG A 78 -21.48 -35.20 3.21
CA ARG A 78 -21.90 -33.81 3.03
C ARG A 78 -20.78 -32.82 3.38
N MET A 79 -20.04 -33.05 4.47
CA MET A 79 -18.90 -32.21 4.83
C MET A 79 -17.79 -32.29 3.78
N VAL A 80 -17.43 -33.48 3.31
CA VAL A 80 -16.42 -33.68 2.26
C VAL A 80 -16.83 -32.98 0.97
N LEU A 81 -18.10 -33.09 0.57
CA LEU A 81 -18.63 -32.35 -0.58
C LEU A 81 -18.46 -30.84 -0.38
N ARG A 82 -18.86 -30.28 0.76
CA ARG A 82 -18.71 -28.84 1.02
C ARG A 82 -17.25 -28.37 1.02
N LEU A 83 -16.33 -29.17 1.55
CA LEU A 83 -14.91 -28.84 1.61
C LEU A 83 -14.27 -28.91 0.22
N THR A 84 -14.61 -29.95 -0.54
CA THR A 84 -14.16 -30.12 -1.94
C THR A 84 -14.82 -29.15 -2.90
N ASP A 85 -15.95 -28.53 -2.52
CA ASP A 85 -16.67 -27.51 -3.28
C ASP A 85 -16.23 -26.08 -3.04
N SER A 86 -15.26 -25.86 -2.15
CA SER A 86 -14.57 -24.58 -2.09
C SER A 86 -13.97 -24.28 -3.48
N SER A 87 -14.49 -23.24 -4.14
CA SER A 87 -14.09 -22.83 -5.48
C SER A 87 -12.60 -22.49 -5.45
N ARG A 88 -11.77 -23.43 -5.92
CA ARG A 88 -10.36 -23.14 -6.14
C ARG A 88 -10.24 -22.03 -7.18
N PRO A 89 -9.40 -21.02 -6.95
CA PRO A 89 -9.14 -20.02 -7.98
C PRO A 89 -8.52 -20.74 -9.19
N SER A 90 -9.13 -20.53 -10.35
CA SER A 90 -8.58 -21.03 -11.61
C SER A 90 -7.19 -20.44 -11.87
N SER A 91 -6.35 -21.15 -12.62
CA SER A 91 -5.02 -20.66 -13.01
C SER A 91 -5.08 -19.30 -13.71
N ALA A 92 -6.13 -19.05 -14.51
CA ALA A 92 -6.38 -17.77 -15.14
C ALA A 92 -6.66 -16.65 -14.13
N GLN A 93 -7.41 -16.93 -13.05
CA GLN A 93 -7.64 -15.97 -11.98
C GLN A 93 -6.36 -15.66 -11.20
N ILE A 94 -5.54 -16.68 -10.93
CA ILE A 94 -4.23 -16.50 -10.27
C ILE A 94 -3.33 -15.65 -11.16
N ALA A 95 -3.25 -15.94 -12.46
CA ALA A 95 -2.45 -15.16 -13.41
C ALA A 95 -2.93 -13.71 -13.51
N SER A 96 -4.25 -13.49 -13.58
CA SER A 96 -4.84 -12.15 -13.57
C SER A 96 -4.50 -11.40 -12.29
N GLN A 97 -4.59 -12.06 -11.13
CA GLN A 97 -4.28 -11.46 -9.84
C GLN A 97 -2.79 -11.11 -9.75
N ALA A 98 -1.91 -12.00 -10.22
CA ALA A 98 -0.47 -11.74 -10.26
C ALA A 98 -0.14 -10.53 -11.15
N ALA A 99 -0.81 -10.39 -12.30
CA ALA A 99 -0.66 -9.22 -13.16
C ALA A 99 -1.11 -7.93 -12.46
N THR A 100 -2.24 -7.97 -11.75
CA THR A 100 -2.70 -6.82 -10.94
C THR A 100 -1.72 -6.48 -9.82
N ILE A 101 -1.19 -7.47 -9.11
CA ILE A 101 -0.20 -7.25 -8.04
C ILE A 101 1.06 -6.61 -8.60
N LEU A 102 1.52 -7.05 -9.79
CA LEU A 102 2.68 -6.47 -10.45
C LEU A 102 2.46 -5.00 -10.79
N ASP A 103 1.31 -4.67 -11.39
CA ASP A 103 0.96 -3.29 -11.74
C ASP A 103 0.89 -2.38 -10.50
N LEU A 104 0.24 -2.84 -9.44
CA LEU A 104 0.19 -2.12 -8.16
C LEU A 104 1.57 -1.94 -7.53
N SER A 105 2.46 -2.92 -7.69
CA SER A 105 3.84 -2.82 -7.19
C SER A 105 4.62 -1.74 -7.95
N ILE A 106 4.47 -1.68 -9.27
CA ILE A 106 5.08 -0.64 -10.11
C ILE A 106 4.57 0.75 -9.68
N HIS A 107 3.25 0.89 -9.48
CA HIS A 107 2.66 2.15 -9.02
C HIS A 107 3.15 2.56 -7.63
N ARG A 108 3.23 1.62 -6.68
CA ARG A 108 3.77 1.87 -5.34
C ARG A 108 5.21 2.36 -5.43
N ASP A 109 6.05 1.67 -6.20
CA ASP A 109 7.47 2.00 -6.30
C ASP A 109 7.67 3.40 -6.91
N TYR A 110 6.85 3.77 -7.91
CA TYR A 110 6.80 5.14 -8.43
C TYR A 110 6.44 6.17 -7.35
N LEU A 111 5.38 5.93 -6.58
CA LEU A 111 4.94 6.86 -5.53
C LEU A 111 5.96 7.00 -4.41
N VAL A 112 6.62 5.90 -4.00
CA VAL A 112 7.70 5.92 -3.01
C VAL A 112 8.83 6.82 -3.49
N LYS A 113 9.26 6.65 -4.75
CA LYS A 113 10.31 7.48 -5.34
C LYS A 113 9.91 8.96 -5.37
N GLN A 114 8.68 9.29 -5.78
CA GLN A 114 8.20 10.68 -5.77
C GLN A 114 8.18 11.27 -4.36
N ALA A 115 7.78 10.49 -3.35
CA ALA A 115 7.79 10.94 -1.96
C ALA A 115 9.20 11.12 -1.40
N GLU A 116 10.19 10.36 -1.88
CA GLU A 116 11.60 10.57 -1.54
C GLU A 116 12.14 11.86 -2.17
N GLU A 117 11.89 12.08 -3.46
CA GLU A 117 12.31 13.29 -4.17
C GLU A 117 11.76 14.57 -3.53
N GLU A 118 10.48 14.59 -3.17
CA GLU A 118 9.87 15.75 -2.50
C GLU A 118 10.41 15.96 -1.08
N ARG A 119 10.71 14.87 -0.34
CA ARG A 119 11.35 14.98 0.99
C ARG A 119 12.73 15.62 0.88
N ASP A 120 13.54 15.19 -0.08
CA ASP A 120 14.88 15.74 -0.32
C ASP A 120 14.82 17.21 -0.74
N ARG A 121 13.83 17.56 -1.57
CA ARG A 121 13.58 18.95 -1.98
C ARG A 121 13.19 19.82 -0.79
N TRP A 122 12.21 19.40 0.02
CA TRP A 122 11.80 20.13 1.23
C TRP A 122 12.93 20.27 2.24
N GLN A 123 13.76 19.24 2.38
CA GLN A 123 14.94 19.29 3.24
C GLN A 123 15.92 20.38 2.78
N SER A 124 16.19 20.44 1.48
CA SER A 124 17.06 21.45 0.87
C SER A 124 16.50 22.88 1.02
N GLU A 125 15.19 23.05 0.82
CA GLU A 125 14.50 24.34 1.02
C GLU A 125 14.61 24.80 2.48
N ARG A 126 14.39 23.89 3.43
CA ARG A 126 14.48 24.16 4.88
C ARG A 126 15.88 24.60 5.28
N GLU A 127 16.91 23.91 4.82
CA GLU A 127 18.32 24.29 5.07
C GLU A 127 18.68 25.64 4.43
N GLY A 128 18.09 25.95 3.26
CA GLY A 128 18.23 27.25 2.62
C GLY A 128 17.61 28.38 3.46
N TRP A 129 16.41 28.15 4.00
CA TRP A 129 15.71 29.11 4.85
C TRP A 129 16.42 29.31 6.19
N GLU A 130 16.94 28.23 6.79
CA GLU A 130 17.72 28.30 8.03
C GLU A 130 18.95 29.20 7.84
N ARG A 131 19.77 28.92 6.82
CA ARG A 131 20.96 29.74 6.48
C ARG A 131 20.60 31.19 6.17
N ALA A 132 19.52 31.44 5.43
CA ALA A 132 19.06 32.80 5.13
C ALA A 132 18.64 33.54 6.41
N SER A 133 17.94 32.86 7.33
CA SER A 133 17.54 33.42 8.60
C SER A 133 18.74 33.76 9.49
N GLU A 134 19.74 32.87 9.54
CA GLU A 134 20.99 33.09 10.28
C GLU A 134 21.77 34.29 9.73
N ALA A 135 21.86 34.41 8.40
CA ALA A 135 22.53 35.54 7.75
C ALA A 135 21.84 36.87 8.09
N LEU A 136 20.50 36.91 8.12
CA LEU A 136 19.74 38.10 8.51
C LEU A 136 19.97 38.46 9.98
N ILE A 137 19.99 37.47 10.88
CA ILE A 137 20.29 37.69 12.29
C ILE A 137 21.72 38.21 12.46
N ALA A 138 22.70 37.62 11.78
CA ALA A 138 24.09 38.07 11.80
C ALA A 138 24.26 39.50 11.25
N GLN A 139 23.56 39.84 10.16
CA GLN A 139 23.55 41.19 9.60
C GLN A 139 22.95 42.21 10.57
N ARG A 140 21.86 41.86 11.26
CA ARG A 140 21.27 42.73 12.28
C ARG A 140 22.25 42.94 13.45
N ASN A 141 22.82 41.86 13.97
CA ASN A 141 23.74 41.92 15.10
C ASN A 141 24.96 42.79 14.75
N THR A 142 25.57 42.63 13.58
CA THR A 142 26.70 43.45 13.14
C THR A 142 26.34 44.94 12.99
N LYS A 143 25.15 45.25 12.46
CA LYS A 143 24.64 46.62 12.35
C LYS A 143 24.49 47.29 13.73
N ASP A 144 23.89 46.60 14.69
CA ASP A 144 23.68 47.11 16.05
C ASP A 144 25.02 47.41 16.76
N HIS A 145 26.04 46.56 16.55
CA HIS A 145 27.38 46.78 17.09
C HIS A 145 28.12 47.96 16.44
N SER A 146 27.93 48.21 15.14
CA SER A 146 28.53 49.37 14.46
C SER A 146 27.88 50.70 14.89
N SER A 147 26.57 50.69 15.11
CA SER A 147 25.83 51.88 15.55
C SER A 147 26.17 52.30 16.98
N ASN A 148 26.44 51.34 17.87
CA ASN A 148 26.87 51.63 19.25
C ASN A 148 28.32 52.15 19.32
N ARG A 149 29.18 51.70 18.39
CA ARG A 149 30.59 52.14 18.31
C ARG A 149 30.74 53.59 17.79
N HIS A 150 29.81 54.07 16.97
CA HIS A 150 29.81 55.45 16.48
C HIS A 150 29.32 56.49 17.51
N GLN A 151 28.49 56.10 18.49
CA GLN A 151 28.04 57.02 19.56
C GLN A 151 29.08 57.22 20.68
N ALA A 152 30.09 56.34 20.79
CA ALA A 152 31.15 56.43 21.80
C ALA A 152 32.35 57.33 21.38
N ILE A 153 32.32 57.95 20.19
CA ILE A 153 33.45 58.69 19.60
C ILE A 153 33.13 60.17 19.33
N THR A 154 31.92 60.64 19.66
CA THR A 154 31.58 62.08 19.60
C THR A 154 31.71 62.72 20.99
N PRO A 155 32.60 63.71 21.19
CA PRO A 155 32.81 64.40 22.47
C PRO A 155 31.67 65.35 22.84
#